data_AF-A0A7S2P9X0-F1
#
_entry.id   AF-A0A7S2P9X0-F1
#
_cell.length_a   1.000
_cell.length_b   1.000
_cell.length_c   1.000
_cell.angle_alpha   90.00
_cell.angle_beta   90.00
_cell.angle_gamma   90.00
#
_symmetry.space_group_name_H-M   'P 1'
#
loop_
_entity.id
_entity.type
_entity.pdbx_description
1 polymer ?
#
loop_
_entity_poly.entity_id
_entity_poly.type
_entity_poly.pdbx_seq_one_letter_code
_entity_poly.pdbx_strand_id
1 'polypeptide(L)'
;VLSDERLAKQFHERYTHVVVDEYQDNSQMQALMLKRIVKRGCLTVVGDDDQCIYEFRGASPGNFDRLKEEFAKKNIAVQEEVLIDNHRSSKNVLTVASAFLEGDKRRHPKTLRPTKPEGPPVEVWECSSQTQQAKQIVAGMIKRHEDDQIRWKEMAALFRCLKMGGNGSLTTHLQKELAEKKVPFVVVGGKSIFERASVRDLVAYLQLSIRRSPNDEAFTRSINQPPRRLPKDKVIP
;
A
#
# COMPACT_ATOMS: atom_id res chain seq x y z
N VAL A 1 -7.86 19.03 -15.01
CA VAL A 1 -8.08 19.61 -13.66
C VAL A 1 -7.01 20.63 -13.32
N LEU A 2 -5.73 20.26 -13.30
CA LEU A 2 -4.65 21.17 -12.86
C LEU A 2 -4.54 22.49 -13.67
N SER A 3 -4.99 22.50 -14.92
CA SER A 3 -4.98 23.65 -15.83
C SER A 3 -6.38 24.19 -16.19
N ASP A 4 -7.47 23.55 -15.73
CA ASP A 4 -8.84 23.91 -16.11
C ASP A 4 -9.58 24.50 -14.91
N GLU A 5 -9.72 25.83 -14.90
CA GLU A 5 -10.35 26.57 -13.80
C GLU A 5 -11.85 26.31 -13.70
N ARG A 6 -12.54 26.08 -14.82
CA ARG A 6 -13.97 25.76 -14.82
C ARG A 6 -14.19 24.43 -14.13
N LEU A 7 -13.35 23.44 -14.45
CA LEU A 7 -13.41 22.13 -13.82
C LEU A 7 -13.09 22.23 -12.32
N ALA A 8 -12.03 22.95 -11.95
CA ALA A 8 -11.71 23.20 -10.53
C ALA A 8 -12.89 23.81 -9.76
N LYS A 9 -13.58 24.80 -10.35
CA LYS A 9 -14.78 25.41 -9.76
C LYS A 9 -15.90 24.40 -9.55
N GLN A 10 -16.18 23.53 -10.52
CA GLN A 10 -17.18 22.47 -10.37
C GLN A 10 -16.83 21.51 -9.23
N PHE A 11 -15.55 21.17 -9.08
CA PHE A 11 -15.07 20.35 -7.97
C PHE A 11 -15.22 21.08 -6.62
N HIS A 12 -14.90 22.37 -6.54
CA HIS A 12 -15.08 23.18 -5.33
C HIS A 12 -16.55 23.24 -4.88
N GLU A 13 -17.48 23.37 -5.82
CA GLU A 13 -18.92 23.43 -5.54
C GLU A 13 -19.46 22.07 -5.11
N ARG A 14 -18.95 20.99 -5.71
CA ARG A 14 -19.38 19.63 -5.41
C ARG A 14 -18.80 19.10 -4.09
N TYR A 15 -17.51 19.33 -3.84
CA TYR A 15 -16.79 18.80 -2.70
C TYR A 15 -16.49 19.92 -1.71
N THR A 16 -17.46 20.16 -0.83
CA THR A 16 -17.40 21.22 0.17
C THR A 16 -16.55 20.87 1.38
N HIS A 17 -16.25 19.58 1.60
CA HIS A 17 -15.37 19.08 2.65
C HIS A 17 -14.62 17.87 2.09
N VAL A 18 -13.29 17.85 2.27
CA VAL A 18 -12.41 16.82 1.75
C VAL A 18 -11.53 16.31 2.87
N VAL A 19 -11.57 14.98 3.06
CA VAL A 19 -10.69 14.27 3.98
C VAL A 19 -9.71 13.45 3.14
N VAL A 20 -8.43 13.57 3.45
CA VAL A 20 -7.36 12.80 2.81
C VAL A 20 -6.70 11.95 3.87
N ASP A 21 -6.84 10.63 3.74
CA ASP A 21 -6.15 9.66 4.58
C ASP A 21 -4.77 9.33 4.00
N GLU A 22 -3.89 8.77 4.83
CA GLU A 22 -2.50 8.40 4.49
C GLU A 22 -1.70 9.53 3.82
N TYR A 23 -1.82 10.76 4.35
CA TYR A 23 -1.29 11.95 3.70
C TYR A 23 0.23 11.96 3.54
N GLN A 24 0.96 11.24 4.41
CA GLN A 24 2.41 11.06 4.32
C GLN A 24 2.85 10.44 2.99
N ASP A 25 2.00 9.62 2.36
CA ASP A 25 2.34 8.88 1.14
C ASP A 25 1.99 9.63 -0.16
N ASN A 26 1.48 10.86 -0.05
CA ASN A 26 1.17 11.66 -1.24
C ASN A 26 2.43 12.12 -1.97
N SER A 27 2.40 11.98 -3.30
CA SER A 27 3.35 12.65 -4.18
C SER A 27 3.07 14.16 -4.26
N GLN A 28 4.07 14.93 -4.69
CA GLN A 28 3.90 16.36 -4.94
C GLN A 28 2.75 16.66 -5.92
N MET A 29 2.54 15.81 -6.93
CA MET A 29 1.46 15.98 -7.91
C MET A 29 0.08 15.83 -7.26
N GLN A 30 -0.09 14.82 -6.39
CA GLN A 30 -1.34 14.62 -5.65
C GLN A 30 -1.61 15.81 -4.71
N ALA A 31 -0.58 16.30 -4.01
CA ALA A 31 -0.70 17.48 -3.17
C ALA A 31 -1.11 18.73 -3.98
N LEU A 32 -0.54 18.95 -5.17
CA LEU A 32 -0.92 20.04 -6.07
C LEU A 32 -2.36 19.91 -6.58
N MET A 33 -2.79 18.69 -6.91
CA MET A 33 -4.16 18.42 -7.34
C MET A 33 -5.17 18.71 -6.24
N LEU A 34 -4.91 18.27 -5.00
CA LEU A 34 -5.74 18.56 -3.84
C LEU A 34 -5.90 20.08 -3.64
N LYS A 35 -4.81 20.84 -3.74
CA LYS A 35 -4.84 22.32 -3.61
C LYS A 35 -5.73 23.01 -4.65
N ARG A 36 -5.93 22.40 -5.82
CA ARG A 36 -6.79 22.92 -6.91
C ARG A 36 -8.23 22.46 -6.83
N ILE A 37 -8.53 21.44 -6.02
CA ILE A 37 -9.85 20.82 -5.89
C ILE A 37 -10.52 21.25 -4.58
N VAL A 38 -9.76 21.66 -3.58
CA VAL A 38 -10.28 21.96 -2.25
C VAL A 38 -10.36 23.46 -2.02
N LYS A 39 -11.55 23.93 -1.63
CA LYS A 39 -11.76 25.30 -1.17
C LYS A 39 -11.08 25.53 0.18
N ARG A 40 -10.71 26.78 0.49
CA ARG A 40 -10.11 27.14 1.78
C ARG A 40 -11.02 26.72 2.95
N GLY A 41 -10.41 26.16 4.00
CA GLY A 41 -11.10 25.75 5.24
C GLY A 41 -11.81 24.39 5.18
N CYS A 42 -11.71 23.69 4.05
CA CYS A 42 -12.48 22.46 3.79
C CYS A 42 -11.61 21.20 3.69
N LEU A 43 -10.33 21.27 4.09
CA LEU A 43 -9.37 20.18 3.98
C LEU A 43 -9.05 19.64 5.37
N THR A 44 -9.21 18.34 5.55
CA THR A 44 -8.65 17.59 6.67
C THR A 44 -7.69 16.55 6.10
N VAL A 45 -6.47 16.52 6.61
CA VAL A 45 -5.50 15.49 6.26
C VAL A 45 -5.23 14.64 7.50
N VAL A 46 -5.11 13.33 7.29
CA VAL A 46 -4.80 12.35 8.32
C VAL A 46 -3.61 11.52 7.83
N GLY A 47 -2.71 11.17 8.74
CA GLY A 47 -1.58 10.31 8.43
C GLY A 47 -0.54 10.31 9.54
N ASP A 48 0.56 9.62 9.28
CA ASP A 48 1.65 9.42 10.23
C ASP A 48 2.99 9.50 9.50
N ASP A 49 3.84 10.46 9.88
CA ASP A 49 5.18 10.64 9.32
C ASP A 49 6.10 9.42 9.57
N ASP A 50 5.87 8.65 10.64
CA ASP A 50 6.62 7.42 10.95
C ASP A 50 6.29 6.28 9.96
N GLN A 51 5.20 6.42 9.19
CA GLN A 51 4.68 5.39 8.28
C GLN A 51 4.91 5.74 6.80
N CYS A 52 5.71 6.78 6.50
CA CYS A 52 6.04 7.14 5.13
C CYS A 52 7.03 6.12 4.52
N ILE A 53 6.51 5.12 3.79
CA ILE A 53 7.31 4.05 3.19
C ILE A 53 7.36 4.11 1.65
N TYR A 54 6.65 5.08 1.04
CA TYR A 54 6.56 5.24 -0.41
C TYR A 54 7.48 6.34 -0.99
N GLU A 55 8.57 6.72 -0.30
CA GLU A 55 9.54 7.71 -0.80
C GLU A 55 10.06 7.39 -2.21
N PHE A 56 10.25 6.10 -2.53
CA PHE A 56 10.66 5.63 -3.86
C PHE A 56 9.65 5.93 -4.98
N ARG A 57 8.41 6.30 -4.64
CA ARG A 57 7.36 6.76 -5.58
C ARG A 57 7.13 8.27 -5.52
N GLY A 58 7.99 9.01 -4.83
CA GLY A 58 7.92 10.46 -4.69
C GLY A 58 7.08 10.95 -3.51
N ALA A 59 6.71 10.08 -2.56
CA ALA A 59 6.19 10.50 -1.27
C ALA A 59 7.26 11.18 -0.41
N SER A 60 6.87 11.91 0.62
CA SER A 60 7.82 12.63 1.47
C SER A 60 7.26 12.84 2.88
N PRO A 61 8.02 12.50 3.95
CA PRO A 61 7.62 12.77 5.32
C PRO A 61 7.33 14.26 5.58
N GLY A 62 8.08 15.16 4.92
CA GLY A 62 7.88 16.61 4.99
C GLY A 62 6.61 17.14 4.30
N ASN A 63 5.70 16.26 3.86
CA ASN A 63 4.42 16.68 3.28
C ASN A 63 3.56 17.48 4.26
N PHE A 64 3.58 17.12 5.55
CA PHE A 64 2.84 17.86 6.59
C PHE A 64 3.43 19.25 6.81
N ASP A 65 4.75 19.38 6.93
CA ASP A 65 5.42 20.67 7.09
C ASP A 65 5.15 21.60 5.91
N ARG A 66 5.29 21.09 4.68
CA ARG A 66 4.98 21.85 3.46
C ARG A 66 3.53 22.32 3.44
N LEU A 67 2.58 21.49 3.87
CA LEU A 67 1.18 21.88 3.97
C LEU A 67 1.01 23.04 4.95
N LYS A 68 1.61 22.95 6.15
CA LYS A 68 1.55 24.01 7.16
C LYS A 68 2.16 25.31 6.65
N GLU A 69 3.36 25.27 6.09
CA GLU A 69 4.05 26.44 5.54
C GLU A 69 3.24 27.13 4.43
N GLU A 70 2.64 26.36 3.53
CA GLU A 70 1.87 26.92 2.43
C GLU A 70 0.55 27.54 2.86
N PHE A 71 -0.13 26.94 3.84
CA PHE A 71 -1.37 27.49 4.38
C PHE A 71 -1.08 28.76 5.20
N ALA A 72 0.03 28.77 5.96
CA ALA A 72 0.53 29.95 6.65
C ALA A 72 0.80 31.11 5.68
N LYS A 73 1.47 30.86 4.53
CA LYS A 73 1.67 31.88 3.47
C LYS A 73 0.38 32.50 2.93
N LYS A 74 -0.76 31.83 3.09
CA LYS A 74 -2.09 32.29 2.67
C LYS A 74 -2.92 32.88 3.82
N ASN A 75 -2.31 33.08 5.00
CA ASN A 75 -2.98 33.49 6.23
C ASN A 75 -4.12 32.54 6.63
N ILE A 76 -3.95 31.24 6.39
CA ILE A 76 -4.89 30.20 6.80
C ILE A 76 -4.25 29.47 7.98
N ALA A 77 -4.87 29.54 9.15
CA ALA A 77 -4.44 28.78 10.31
C ALA A 77 -4.70 27.28 10.08
N VAL A 78 -3.69 26.45 10.37
CA VAL A 78 -3.82 24.99 10.37
C VAL A 78 -3.98 24.54 11.81
N GLN A 79 -5.05 23.80 12.09
CA GLN A 79 -5.25 23.11 13.36
C GLN A 79 -4.62 21.71 13.25
N GLU A 80 -3.83 21.34 14.23
CA GLU A 80 -3.12 20.07 14.29
C GLU A 80 -3.47 19.38 15.61
N GLU A 81 -3.91 18.13 15.52
CA GLU A 81 -4.23 17.28 16.66
C GLU A 81 -3.43 15.99 16.54
N VAL A 82 -2.55 15.73 17.50
CA VAL A 82 -1.72 14.52 17.53
C VAL A 82 -2.41 13.46 18.36
N LEU A 83 -2.87 12.40 17.71
CA LEU A 83 -3.50 11.27 18.38
C LEU A 83 -2.42 10.32 18.93
N ILE A 84 -2.25 10.31 20.24
CA ILE A 84 -1.24 9.48 20.91
C ILE A 84 -1.78 8.14 21.41
N ASP A 85 -3.10 7.98 21.55
CA ASP A 85 -3.69 6.74 22.05
C ASP A 85 -3.71 5.64 20.99
N ASN A 86 -3.01 4.54 21.27
CA ASN A 86 -3.01 3.36 20.41
C ASN A 86 -4.01 2.32 20.91
N HIS A 87 -5.04 2.10 20.09
CA HIS A 87 -6.10 1.12 20.34
C HIS A 87 -5.87 -0.22 19.63
N ARG A 88 -4.81 -0.35 18.82
CA ARG A 88 -4.56 -1.55 18.00
C ARG A 88 -3.68 -2.57 18.73
N SER A 89 -2.56 -2.13 19.26
CA SER A 89 -1.46 -2.98 19.70
C SER A 89 -1.38 -3.08 21.24
N SER A 90 -0.84 -4.19 21.74
CA SER A 90 -0.52 -4.33 23.16
C SER A 90 0.69 -3.46 23.54
N LYS A 91 0.86 -3.22 24.86
CA LYS A 91 2.01 -2.46 25.37
C LYS A 91 3.36 -3.02 24.90
N ASN A 92 3.56 -4.34 24.94
CA ASN A 92 4.81 -4.97 24.53
C ASN A 92 5.16 -4.74 23.05
N VAL A 93 4.16 -4.81 22.15
CA VAL A 93 4.36 -4.52 20.72
C VAL A 93 4.73 -3.04 20.53
N LEU A 94 4.06 -2.13 21.25
CA LEU A 94 4.35 -0.69 21.18
C LEU A 94 5.73 -0.34 21.73
N THR A 95 6.19 -1.01 22.78
CA THR A 95 7.54 -0.83 23.31
C THR A 95 8.60 -1.17 22.27
N VAL A 96 8.47 -2.32 21.60
CA VAL A 96 9.41 -2.71 20.53
C VAL A 96 9.35 -1.74 19.35
N ALA A 97 8.15 -1.33 18.93
CA ALA A 97 7.99 -0.36 17.85
C ALA A 97 8.62 1.01 18.20
N SER A 98 8.44 1.48 19.44
CA SER A 98 9.01 2.76 19.89
C SER A 98 10.54 2.72 19.92
N ALA A 99 11.12 1.65 20.45
CA ALA A 99 12.57 1.46 20.47
C ALA A 99 13.18 1.43 19.05
N PHE A 100 12.45 0.89 18.07
CA PHE A 100 12.90 0.93 16.66
C PHE A 100 12.90 2.35 16.07
N LEU A 101 11.97 3.21 16.50
CA LEU A 101 11.81 4.57 15.98
C LEU A 101 12.69 5.62 16.67
N GLU A 102 13.22 5.36 17.87
CA GLU A 102 14.05 6.30 18.64
C GLU A 102 15.27 6.83 17.88
N GLY A 103 15.79 6.08 16.92
CA GLY A 103 16.95 6.47 16.11
C GLY A 103 16.67 7.42 14.94
N ASP A 104 15.41 7.64 14.55
CA ASP A 104 15.08 8.46 13.38
C ASP A 104 14.98 9.95 13.71
N LYS A 105 15.95 10.72 13.21
CA LYS A 105 16.03 12.18 13.44
C LYS A 105 15.03 12.99 12.60
N ARG A 106 14.39 12.39 11.61
CA ARG A 106 13.43 13.07 10.72
C ARG A 106 12.01 13.12 11.30
N ARG A 107 11.80 12.38 12.38
CA ARG A 107 10.51 12.16 13.03
C ARG A 107 10.03 13.37 13.79
N HIS A 108 8.73 13.65 13.70
CA HIS A 108 8.07 14.54 14.65
C HIS A 108 7.94 13.84 16.02
N PRO A 109 8.46 14.43 17.11
CA PRO A 109 8.42 13.80 18.41
C PRO A 109 6.98 13.50 18.85
N LYS A 110 6.64 12.21 18.92
CA LYS A 110 5.38 11.72 19.49
C LYS A 110 5.58 10.42 20.24
N THR A 111 4.89 10.23 21.35
CA THR A 111 4.97 8.98 22.13
C THR A 111 3.60 8.35 22.18
N LEU A 112 3.46 7.18 21.55
CA LEU A 112 2.18 6.46 21.53
C LEU A 112 1.93 5.81 22.90
N ARG A 113 0.70 5.97 23.41
CA ARG A 113 0.24 5.41 24.66
C ARG A 113 -0.61 4.15 24.41
N PRO A 114 -0.25 2.98 24.97
CA PRO A 114 -1.09 1.79 24.86
C PRO A 114 -2.39 1.97 25.63
N THR A 115 -3.51 1.60 25.01
CA THR A 115 -4.82 1.49 25.71
C THR A 115 -5.19 0.05 26.05
N LYS A 116 -4.46 -0.93 25.50
CA LYS A 116 -4.58 -2.35 25.79
C LYS A 116 -3.62 -2.77 26.91
N PRO A 117 -3.91 -3.86 27.65
CA PRO A 117 -3.01 -4.39 28.66
C PRO A 117 -1.69 -4.87 28.05
N GLU A 118 -0.76 -5.25 28.93
CA GLU A 118 0.45 -5.97 28.55
C GLU A 118 0.06 -7.29 27.87
N GLY A 119 0.47 -7.43 26.61
CA GLY A 119 0.26 -8.66 25.85
C GLY A 119 1.41 -9.64 26.05
N PRO A 120 1.44 -10.74 25.28
CA PRO A 120 2.60 -11.62 25.24
C PRO A 120 3.89 -10.87 24.85
N PRO A 121 5.07 -11.34 25.27
CA PRO A 121 6.34 -10.78 24.81
C PRO A 121 6.48 -10.92 23.29
N VAL A 122 7.17 -9.98 22.66
CA VAL A 122 7.54 -10.10 21.24
C VAL A 122 8.69 -11.08 21.15
N GLU A 123 8.51 -12.14 20.36
CA GLU A 123 9.49 -13.21 20.19
C GLU A 123 10.39 -12.96 18.97
N VAL A 124 11.66 -13.32 19.09
CA VAL A 124 12.63 -13.32 17.98
C VAL A 124 13.23 -14.71 17.88
N TRP A 125 13.20 -15.29 16.68
CA TRP A 125 13.75 -16.62 16.42
C TRP A 125 14.88 -16.54 15.40
N GLU A 126 16.04 -17.06 15.77
CA GLU A 126 17.14 -17.28 14.84
C GLU A 126 17.01 -18.66 14.22
N CYS A 127 17.05 -18.73 12.90
CA CYS A 127 16.87 -19.97 12.14
C CYS A 127 18.06 -20.19 11.21
N SER A 128 18.57 -21.42 11.15
CA SER A 128 19.75 -21.78 10.33
C SER A 128 19.47 -21.79 8.82
N SER A 129 18.20 -21.86 8.41
CA SER A 129 17.79 -21.89 7.00
C SER A 129 16.36 -21.39 6.80
N GLN A 130 16.02 -21.03 5.56
CA GLN A 130 14.66 -20.63 5.17
C GLN A 130 13.63 -21.76 5.37
N THR A 131 14.03 -23.00 5.13
CA THR A 131 13.17 -24.17 5.38
C THR A 131 12.89 -24.35 6.87
N GLN A 132 13.90 -24.20 7.72
CA GLN A 132 13.70 -24.26 9.18
C GLN A 132 12.82 -23.09 9.65
N GLN A 133 13.06 -21.88 9.14
CA GLN A 133 12.22 -20.72 9.43
C GLN A 133 10.75 -20.96 9.08
N ALA A 134 10.47 -21.49 7.88
CA ALA A 134 9.12 -21.83 7.46
C ALA A 134 8.45 -22.84 8.41
N LYS A 135 9.16 -23.93 8.76
CA LYS A 135 8.69 -24.92 9.73
C LYS A 135 8.38 -24.31 11.09
N GLN A 136 9.27 -23.46 11.60
CA GLN A 136 9.10 -22.79 12.88
C GLN A 136 7.89 -21.85 12.87
N ILE A 137 7.71 -21.06 11.81
CA ILE A 137 6.55 -20.17 11.65
C ILE A 137 5.25 -20.98 11.62
N VAL A 138 5.16 -22.02 10.78
CA VAL A 138 3.93 -22.81 10.64
C VAL A 138 3.61 -23.56 11.93
N ALA A 139 4.62 -24.14 12.61
CA ALA A 139 4.43 -24.76 13.92
C ALA A 139 3.92 -23.75 14.95
N GLY A 140 4.48 -22.53 14.98
CA GLY A 140 3.99 -21.45 15.82
C GLY A 140 2.55 -21.07 15.51
N MET A 141 2.18 -20.91 14.23
CA MET A 141 0.81 -20.60 13.82
C MET A 141 -0.19 -21.70 14.23
N ILE A 142 0.16 -22.97 14.03
CA ILE A 142 -0.67 -24.12 14.46
C ILE A 142 -0.84 -24.10 15.97
N LYS A 143 0.25 -23.94 16.73
CA LYS A 143 0.19 -23.85 18.18
C LYS A 143 -0.75 -22.73 18.65
N ARG A 144 -0.65 -21.54 18.05
CA ARG A 144 -1.55 -20.41 18.38
C ARG A 144 -3.00 -20.68 17.98
N HIS A 145 -3.23 -21.47 16.92
CA HIS A 145 -4.58 -21.86 16.52
C HIS A 145 -5.19 -22.86 17.50
N GLU A 146 -4.41 -23.86 17.92
CA GLU A 146 -4.87 -24.95 18.78
C GLU A 146 -4.93 -24.53 20.26
N ASP A 147 -3.88 -23.91 20.79
CA ASP A 147 -3.78 -23.55 22.22
C ASP A 147 -4.55 -22.26 22.52
N ASP A 148 -4.34 -21.21 21.72
CA ASP A 148 -4.88 -19.86 21.97
C ASP A 148 -6.23 -19.62 21.25
N GLN A 149 -6.72 -20.61 20.47
CA GLN A 149 -7.98 -20.52 19.70
C GLN A 149 -8.03 -19.33 18.71
N ILE A 150 -6.88 -18.87 18.23
CA ILE A 150 -6.80 -17.76 17.27
C ILE A 150 -7.16 -18.26 15.88
N ARG A 151 -8.04 -17.54 15.16
CA ARG A 151 -8.47 -17.97 13.82
C ARG A 151 -7.37 -17.73 12.80
N TRP A 152 -7.26 -18.59 11.78
CA TRP A 152 -6.27 -18.44 10.69
C TRP A 152 -6.29 -17.04 10.04
N LYS A 153 -7.48 -16.46 9.86
CA LYS A 153 -7.66 -15.12 9.27
C LYS A 153 -7.15 -13.95 10.12
N GLU A 154 -6.81 -14.21 11.39
CA GLU A 154 -6.25 -13.23 12.33
C GLU A 154 -4.71 -13.31 12.40
N MET A 155 -4.12 -14.25 11.64
CA MET A 155 -2.69 -14.41 11.53
C MET A 155 -2.21 -13.91 10.17
N ALA A 156 -1.07 -13.23 10.15
CA ALA A 156 -0.44 -12.75 8.92
C ALA A 156 1.07 -12.95 8.97
N ALA A 157 1.66 -13.31 7.83
CA ALA A 157 3.10 -13.34 7.64
C ALA A 157 3.49 -12.22 6.67
N LEU A 158 4.31 -11.27 7.14
CA LEU A 158 4.76 -10.12 6.36
C LEU A 158 6.20 -10.34 5.90
N PHE A 159 6.49 -9.96 4.65
CA PHE A 159 7.81 -10.13 4.04
C PHE A 159 8.27 -8.83 3.41
N ARG A 160 9.58 -8.61 3.40
CA ARG A 160 10.17 -7.42 2.78
C ARG A 160 9.95 -7.37 1.26
N CYS A 161 10.01 -8.52 0.59
CA CYS A 161 9.92 -8.63 -0.86
C CYS A 161 9.18 -9.90 -1.28
N LEU A 162 8.11 -9.72 -2.05
CA LEU A 162 7.36 -10.79 -2.67
C LEU A 162 7.79 -10.94 -4.14
N LYS A 163 8.91 -11.62 -4.41
CA LYS A 163 9.27 -12.01 -5.79
C LYS A 163 8.64 -13.36 -6.12
N MET A 164 7.85 -13.41 -7.20
CA MET A 164 7.30 -14.64 -7.78
C MET A 164 8.06 -14.92 -9.08
N GLY A 165 9.02 -15.85 -9.07
CA GLY A 165 9.87 -16.17 -10.24
C GLY A 165 11.12 -17.00 -9.92
N GLY A 166 11.83 -17.43 -10.97
CA GLY A 166 12.77 -18.59 -11.00
C GLY A 166 13.96 -18.65 -10.02
N ASN A 167 14.22 -17.61 -9.22
CA ASN A 167 15.30 -17.62 -8.21
C ASN A 167 14.75 -17.47 -6.78
N GLY A 168 13.81 -18.35 -6.41
CA GLY A 168 13.36 -18.54 -5.02
C GLY A 168 12.54 -17.39 -4.45
N SER A 169 11.21 -17.55 -4.39
CA SER A 169 10.42 -16.68 -3.54
C SER A 169 10.79 -16.96 -2.09
N LEU A 170 11.08 -15.92 -1.29
CA LEU A 170 11.14 -16.02 0.18
C LEU A 170 9.89 -16.70 0.75
N THR A 171 8.78 -16.64 0.02
CA THR A 171 7.50 -17.24 0.39
C THR A 171 7.33 -18.69 -0.07
N THR A 172 8.17 -19.24 -0.96
CA THR A 172 7.98 -20.61 -1.49
C THR A 172 8.08 -21.65 -0.39
N HIS A 173 9.10 -21.56 0.47
CA HIS A 173 9.27 -22.50 1.59
C HIS A 173 8.08 -22.44 2.56
N LEU A 174 7.59 -21.24 2.87
CA LEU A 174 6.44 -21.08 3.76
C LEU A 174 5.14 -21.58 3.11
N GLN A 175 4.88 -21.25 1.84
CA GLN A 175 3.70 -21.74 1.12
C GLN A 175 3.69 -23.27 1.04
N LYS A 176 4.84 -23.89 0.79
CA LYS A 176 4.99 -25.34 0.76
C LYS A 176 4.67 -25.95 2.12
N GLU A 177 5.26 -25.43 3.19
CA GLU A 177 5.01 -25.95 4.54
C GLU A 177 3.55 -25.74 4.98
N LEU A 178 2.95 -24.57 4.70
CA LEU A 178 1.53 -24.31 4.96
C LEU A 178 0.63 -25.32 4.22
N ALA A 179 0.93 -25.60 2.95
CA ALA A 179 0.19 -26.58 2.17
C ALA A 179 0.37 -28.02 2.69
N GLU A 180 1.60 -28.41 3.04
CA GLU A 180 1.92 -29.73 3.60
C GLU A 180 1.21 -29.96 4.94
N LYS A 181 1.12 -28.91 5.78
CA LYS A 181 0.40 -28.93 7.06
C LYS A 181 -1.10 -28.64 6.93
N LYS A 182 -1.62 -28.47 5.70
CA LYS A 182 -3.04 -28.16 5.41
C LYS A 182 -3.55 -26.90 6.15
N VAL A 183 -2.67 -25.94 6.41
CA VAL A 183 -3.04 -24.64 6.97
C VAL A 183 -3.60 -23.77 5.84
N PRO A 184 -4.83 -23.23 5.96
CA PRO A 184 -5.41 -22.39 4.91
C PRO A 184 -4.71 -21.04 4.85
N PHE A 185 -4.33 -20.59 3.65
CA PHE A 185 -3.67 -19.30 3.45
C PHE A 185 -4.07 -18.62 2.14
N VAL A 186 -3.85 -17.30 2.09
CA VAL A 186 -3.99 -16.47 0.90
C VAL A 186 -2.72 -15.66 0.72
N VAL A 187 -2.20 -15.61 -0.51
CA VAL A 187 -1.05 -14.76 -0.86
C VAL A 187 -1.56 -13.45 -1.45
N VAL A 188 -1.28 -12.34 -0.76
CA VAL A 188 -1.63 -10.99 -1.21
C VAL A 188 -0.42 -10.35 -1.88
N GLY A 189 -0.62 -9.69 -3.03
CA GLY A 189 0.45 -8.99 -3.78
C GLY A 189 1.13 -9.81 -4.87
N GLY A 190 0.65 -11.02 -5.17
CA GLY A 190 1.07 -11.77 -6.36
C GLY A 190 0.62 -11.12 -7.67
N LYS A 191 0.94 -11.74 -8.81
CA LYS A 191 0.52 -11.23 -10.13
C LYS A 191 -1.00 -11.03 -10.15
N SER A 192 -1.43 -9.81 -10.48
CA SER A 192 -2.85 -9.49 -10.57
C SER A 192 -3.51 -10.34 -11.67
N ILE A 193 -4.80 -10.63 -11.53
CA ILE A 193 -5.56 -11.31 -12.59
C ILE A 193 -5.48 -10.51 -13.91
N PHE A 194 -5.41 -9.18 -13.83
CA PHE A 194 -5.22 -8.27 -14.96
C PHE A 194 -3.82 -8.33 -15.59
N GLU A 195 -2.88 -9.04 -14.98
CA GLU A 195 -1.54 -9.25 -15.54
C GLU A 195 -1.43 -10.54 -16.35
N ARG A 196 -2.43 -11.42 -16.27
CA ARG A 196 -2.47 -12.66 -17.05
C ARG A 196 -2.62 -12.33 -18.52
N ALA A 197 -1.84 -13.02 -19.37
CA ALA A 197 -1.82 -12.75 -20.81
C ALA A 197 -3.22 -12.77 -21.44
N SER A 198 -4.01 -13.83 -21.17
CA SER A 198 -5.38 -13.96 -21.67
C SER A 198 -6.32 -12.83 -21.24
N VAL A 199 -6.19 -12.35 -19.99
CA VAL A 199 -7.00 -11.25 -19.47
C VAL A 199 -6.62 -9.94 -20.14
N ARG A 200 -5.31 -9.67 -20.27
CA ARG A 200 -4.83 -8.48 -20.98
C ARG A 200 -5.25 -8.47 -22.45
N ASP A 201 -5.26 -9.64 -23.10
CA ASP A 201 -5.70 -9.76 -24.50
C ASP A 201 -7.20 -9.46 -24.63
N LEU A 202 -8.03 -10.01 -23.73
CA LEU A 202 -9.45 -9.68 -23.66
C LEU A 202 -9.70 -8.19 -23.41
N VAL A 203 -8.98 -7.59 -22.45
CA VAL A 203 -9.08 -6.15 -22.14
C VAL A 203 -8.72 -5.31 -23.36
N ALA A 204 -7.68 -5.69 -24.11
CA ALA A 204 -7.31 -4.99 -25.34
C ALA A 204 -8.45 -5.02 -26.38
N TYR A 205 -9.12 -6.15 -26.60
CA TYR A 205 -10.30 -6.19 -27.47
C TYR A 205 -11.44 -5.30 -26.98
N LEU A 206 -11.72 -5.31 -25.67
CA LEU A 206 -12.75 -4.45 -25.09
C LEU A 206 -12.40 -2.97 -25.24
N GLN A 207 -11.14 -2.60 -25.12
CA GLN A 207 -10.69 -1.22 -25.36
C GLN A 207 -10.86 -0.80 -26.82
N LEU A 208 -10.69 -1.72 -27.77
CA LEU A 208 -10.89 -1.46 -29.20
C LEU A 208 -12.37 -1.45 -29.61
N SER A 209 -13.25 -2.15 -28.88
CA SER A 209 -14.69 -2.14 -29.15
C SER A 209 -15.38 -0.84 -28.71
N ILE A 210 -14.72 -0.05 -27.86
CA ILE A 210 -15.17 1.29 -27.49
C ILE A 210 -15.08 2.21 -28.72
N ARG A 211 -16.20 2.85 -29.05
CA ARG A 211 -16.31 3.74 -30.21
C ARG A 211 -15.26 4.85 -30.15
N ARG A 212 -14.49 5.02 -31.24
CA ARG A 212 -13.41 6.01 -31.39
C ARG A 212 -12.23 5.83 -30.42
N SER A 213 -11.81 4.60 -30.15
CA SER A 213 -10.60 4.33 -29.34
C SER A 213 -9.32 4.46 -30.19
N PRO A 214 -8.45 5.46 -29.95
CA PRO A 214 -7.15 5.59 -30.63
C PRO A 214 -6.07 4.78 -29.88
N ASN A 215 -6.41 3.56 -29.46
CA ASN A 215 -5.56 2.78 -28.56
C ASN A 215 -4.67 1.81 -29.34
N ASP A 216 -3.60 2.35 -29.91
CA ASP A 216 -2.63 1.59 -30.71
C ASP A 216 -1.94 0.50 -29.88
N GLU A 217 -1.71 0.72 -28.58
CA GLU A 217 -1.14 -0.29 -27.69
C GLU A 217 -2.05 -1.53 -27.57
N ALA A 218 -3.36 -1.31 -27.41
CA ALA A 218 -4.36 -2.38 -27.40
C ALA A 218 -4.43 -3.09 -28.77
N PHE A 219 -4.32 -2.34 -29.88
CA PHE A 219 -4.28 -2.89 -31.22
C PHE A 219 -3.05 -3.79 -31.42
N THR A 220 -1.84 -3.27 -31.21
CA THR A 220 -0.58 -4.03 -31.34
C THR A 220 -0.59 -5.31 -30.49
N ARG A 221 -1.15 -5.24 -29.27
CA ARG A 221 -1.27 -6.41 -28.40
C ARG A 221 -2.21 -7.49 -28.98
N SER A 222 -3.39 -7.08 -29.41
CA SER A 222 -4.51 -7.99 -29.74
C SER A 222 -4.51 -8.46 -31.20
N ILE A 223 -3.88 -7.74 -32.12
CA ILE A 223 -4.00 -7.95 -33.58
C ILE A 223 -3.62 -9.37 -34.01
N ASN A 224 -2.69 -10.03 -33.32
CA ASN A 224 -2.29 -11.41 -33.60
C ASN A 224 -2.49 -12.36 -32.40
N GLN A 225 -3.35 -11.99 -31.46
CA GLN A 225 -3.78 -12.82 -30.33
C GLN A 225 -5.31 -12.91 -30.29
N PRO A 226 -5.96 -13.98 -30.77
CA PRO A 226 -5.37 -15.24 -31.22
C PRO A 226 -4.63 -15.13 -32.57
N PRO A 227 -3.80 -16.13 -32.93
CA PRO A 227 -2.98 -16.08 -34.15
C PRO A 227 -3.83 -15.92 -35.43
N ARG A 228 -3.57 -14.85 -36.19
CA ARG A 228 -4.24 -14.54 -37.46
C ARG A 228 -3.35 -14.75 -38.69
N ARG A 229 -2.15 -15.33 -38.51
CA ARG A 229 -1.14 -15.54 -39.56
C ARG A 229 -0.71 -14.23 -40.25
N LEU A 230 -0.65 -13.14 -39.49
CA LEU A 230 -0.15 -11.86 -40.00
C LEU A 230 1.38 -11.89 -40.16
N PRO A 231 1.94 -11.23 -41.19
CA PRO A 231 3.40 -11.11 -41.36
C PRO A 231 4.00 -10.31 -40.20
N LYS A 232 5.12 -10.77 -39.64
CA LYS A 232 5.82 -10.07 -38.54
C LYS A 232 6.24 -8.64 -38.91
N ASP A 233 6.50 -8.39 -40.19
CA ASP A 233 7.15 -7.15 -40.67
C ASP A 233 6.15 -6.13 -41.25
N LYS A 234 4.84 -6.42 -41.23
CA LYS A 234 3.79 -5.52 -41.77
C LYS A 234 2.87 -4.91 -40.71
N VAL A 235 3.02 -5.29 -39.45
CA VAL A 235 2.29 -4.67 -38.34
C VAL A 235 3.19 -3.58 -37.76
N ILE A 236 3.30 -2.48 -38.50
CA ILE A 236 3.87 -1.23 -37.98
C ILE A 236 2.67 -0.45 -37.40
N PRO A 237 2.73 0.01 -36.14
CA PRO A 237 1.75 0.95 -35.62
C PRO A 237 1.74 2.26 -36.43
#